data_AF-A0A7X7B1G6-F1
#
_entry.id   AF-A0A7X7B1G6-F1
#
_cell.length_a   1.000
_cell.length_b   1.000
_cell.length_c   1.000
_cell.angle_alpha   90.00
_cell.angle_beta   90.00
_cell.angle_gamma   90.00
#
_symmetry.space_group_name_H-M   'P 1'
#
loop_
_entity.id
_entity.type
_entity.pdbx_description
1 polymer ?
#
loop_
_entity_poly.entity_id
_entity_poly.type
_entity_poly.pdbx_seq_one_letter_code
_entity_poly.pdbx_strand_id
1 'polypeptide(L)'
;ASQDELALLDKFGEKIGLIFQITDDLLDLSGNEKLLGKPVGSDVKNKKNTFPLIMGFDNSIKLAKQLAIDAKDIISKHDKNGFFKGMIDFLINRQY
;
A
#
# COMPACT_ATOMS: atom_id res chain seq x y z
N ALA A 1 5.77 -24.13 8.41
CA ALA A 1 5.31 -22.99 9.21
C ALA A 1 4.32 -23.50 10.25
N SER A 2 4.36 -23.00 11.48
CA SER A 2 3.33 -23.27 12.48
C SER A 2 2.00 -22.59 12.08
N GLN A 3 0.89 -22.99 12.71
CA GLN A 3 -0.39 -22.31 12.49
C GLN A 3 -0.32 -20.83 12.86
N ASP A 4 0.41 -20.48 13.92
CA ASP A 4 0.63 -19.09 14.33
C ASP A 4 1.44 -18.29 13.31
N GLU A 5 2.43 -18.92 12.68
CA GLU A 5 3.22 -18.31 11.60
C GLU A 5 2.36 -18.05 10.36
N LEU A 6 1.48 -18.99 9.99
CA LEU A 6 0.57 -18.81 8.86
C LEU A 6 -0.42 -17.68 9.11
N ALA A 7 -1.07 -17.65 10.29
CA ALA A 7 -2.01 -16.59 10.65
C ALA A 7 -1.35 -15.20 10.73
N LEU A 8 -0.08 -15.14 11.11
CA LEU A 8 0.72 -13.92 11.09
C LEU A 8 0.96 -13.44 9.65
N LEU A 9 1.37 -14.35 8.76
CA LEU A 9 1.63 -14.06 7.36
C LEU A 9 0.35 -13.66 6.60
N ASP A 10 -0.80 -14.25 6.95
CA ASP A 10 -2.09 -13.86 6.38
C ASP A 10 -2.42 -12.40 6.71
N LYS A 11 -2.35 -12.03 8.00
CA LYS A 11 -2.57 -10.64 8.46
C LYS A 11 -1.57 -9.67 7.85
N PHE A 12 -0.32 -10.10 7.69
CA PHE A 12 0.70 -9.30 7.02
C PHE A 12 0.34 -9.09 5.55
N GLY A 13 -0.01 -10.15 4.83
CA GLY A 13 -0.38 -10.13 3.42
C GLY A 13 -1.58 -9.23 3.14
N GLU A 14 -2.62 -9.30 3.98
CA GLU A 14 -3.80 -8.41 3.89
C GLU A 14 -3.40 -6.93 3.96
N LYS A 15 -2.55 -6.56 4.93
CA LYS A 15 -2.08 -5.17 5.08
C LYS A 15 -1.22 -4.72 3.91
N ILE A 16 -0.30 -5.56 3.44
CA ILE A 16 0.52 -5.25 2.26
C ILE A 16 -0.34 -5.03 1.02
N GLY A 17 -1.34 -5.89 0.79
CA GLY A 17 -2.27 -5.73 -0.32
C GLY A 17 -3.02 -4.41 -0.27
N LEU A 18 -3.51 -4.02 0.92
CA LEU A 18 -4.18 -2.74 1.11
C LEU A 18 -3.24 -1.54 0.90
N ILE A 19 -2.02 -1.59 1.45
CA ILE A 19 -1.01 -0.53 1.23
C ILE A 19 -0.75 -0.38 -0.27
N PHE A 20 -0.55 -1.48 -0.99
CA PHE A 20 -0.30 -1.45 -2.42
C PHE A 20 -1.45 -0.77 -3.19
N GLN A 21 -2.69 -1.15 -2.92
CA GLN A 21 -3.86 -0.58 -3.60
C GLN A 21 -4.05 0.90 -3.28
N ILE A 22 -3.94 1.30 -2.02
CA ILE A 22 -4.09 2.71 -1.63
C ILE A 22 -3.00 3.56 -2.29
N THR A 23 -1.75 3.10 -2.31
CA THR A 23 -0.68 3.83 -2.99
C THR A 23 -0.92 3.89 -4.50
N ASP A 24 -1.40 2.83 -5.14
CA ASP A 24 -1.71 2.84 -6.58
C ASP A 24 -2.80 3.86 -6.92
N ASP A 25 -3.87 3.91 -6.14
CA ASP A 25 -4.96 4.88 -6.29
C ASP A 25 -4.46 6.33 -6.09
N LEU A 26 -3.57 6.55 -5.13
CA LEU A 26 -2.94 7.86 -4.90
C LEU A 26 -2.06 8.28 -6.08
N LEU A 27 -1.30 7.34 -6.64
CA LEU A 27 -0.47 7.58 -7.82
C LEU A 27 -1.31 7.83 -9.06
N ASP A 28 -2.39 7.08 -9.29
CA ASP A 28 -3.30 7.33 -10.43
C ASP A 28 -3.85 8.76 -10.42
N LEU A 29 -4.05 9.35 -9.23
CA LEU A 29 -4.58 10.71 -9.08
C LEU A 29 -3.53 11.82 -9.08
N SER A 30 -2.33 11.58 -8.53
CA SER A 30 -1.31 12.61 -8.31
C SER A 30 -0.06 12.47 -9.17
N GLY A 31 0.10 11.34 -9.85
CA GLY A 31 1.31 11.01 -10.58
C GLY A 31 1.49 11.82 -11.85
N ASN A 32 2.69 11.70 -12.42
CA ASN A 32 3.03 12.22 -13.74
C ASN A 32 2.76 11.11 -14.77
N GLU A 33 1.93 11.36 -15.78
CA GLU A 33 1.57 10.39 -16.83
C GLU A 33 2.79 9.70 -17.46
N LYS A 34 3.92 10.42 -17.57
CA LYS A 34 5.17 9.89 -18.13
C LYS A 34 5.88 8.87 -17.23
N LEU A 35 5.67 8.94 -15.91
CA LEU A 35 6.27 8.00 -14.95
C LEU A 35 5.43 6.76 -14.75
N LEU A 36 4.10 6.88 -14.82
CA LEU A 36 3.17 5.76 -14.58
C LEU A 36 2.93 4.89 -15.82
N GLY A 37 3.28 5.36 -17.02
CA GLY A 37 3.02 4.62 -18.27
C GLY A 37 1.52 4.51 -18.62
N LYS A 38 0.62 5.15 -17.86
CA LYS A 38 -0.82 5.27 -18.09
C LYS A 38 -1.29 6.73 -17.89
N PRO A 39 -2.42 7.15 -18.49
CA PRO A 39 -2.99 8.47 -18.25
C PRO A 39 -3.38 8.64 -16.78
N VAL A 40 -3.16 9.83 -16.23
CA VAL A 40 -3.51 10.19 -14.85
C VAL A 40 -5.02 10.39 -14.77
N GLY A 41 -5.62 9.95 -13.66
CA GLY A 41 -7.07 9.94 -13.45
C GLY A 41 -7.80 8.94 -14.33
N SER A 42 -7.12 7.87 -14.76
CA SER A 42 -7.76 6.80 -15.52
C SER A 42 -8.89 6.14 -14.74
N ASP A 43 -8.74 6.02 -13.42
CA ASP A 43 -9.76 5.40 -12.56
C ASP A 43 -10.96 6.32 -12.33
N VAL A 44 -10.74 7.63 -12.25
CA VAL A 44 -11.82 8.64 -12.18
C VAL A 44 -12.63 8.65 -13.48
N LYS A 45 -11.96 8.62 -14.63
CA LYS A 45 -12.63 8.55 -15.94
C LYS A 45 -13.47 7.27 -16.09
N ASN A 46 -13.02 6.17 -15.48
CA ASN A 46 -13.71 4.88 -15.49
C ASN A 46 -14.75 4.70 -14.37
N LYS A 47 -15.07 5.75 -13.59
CA LYS A 47 -16.00 5.70 -12.45
C LYS A 47 -15.67 4.61 -11.43
N LYS A 48 -14.39 4.28 -11.25
CA LYS A 48 -13.99 3.34 -10.20
C LYS A 48 -14.03 4.02 -8.85
N ASN A 49 -14.43 3.26 -7.83
CA ASN A 49 -14.37 3.69 -6.45
C ASN A 49 -12.95 3.49 -5.92
N THR A 50 -12.17 4.57 -5.84
CA THR A 50 -10.81 4.58 -5.28
C THR A 50 -10.79 5.10 -3.85
N PHE A 51 -9.75 4.79 -3.09
CA PHE A 51 -9.60 5.27 -1.71
C PHE A 51 -9.66 6.81 -1.62
N PRO A 52 -8.90 7.58 -2.42
CA PRO A 52 -8.94 9.04 -2.31
C PRO A 52 -10.30 9.63 -2.72
N LEU A 53 -11.05 8.97 -3.60
CA LEU A 53 -12.41 9.37 -3.95
C LEU A 53 -13.39 9.17 -2.79
N ILE A 54 -13.27 8.05 -2.07
CA ILE A 54 -14.21 7.69 -0.98
C ILE A 54 -13.91 8.48 0.30
N MET A 55 -12.65 8.58 0.70
CA MET A 55 -12.27 9.12 2.02
C MET A 55 -11.40 10.37 1.98
N GLY A 56 -10.99 10.82 0.78
CA GLY A 56 -10.10 11.95 0.59
C GLY A 56 -8.63 11.57 0.53
N PHE A 57 -7.84 12.38 -0.18
CA PHE A 57 -6.42 12.16 -0.44
C PHE A 57 -5.59 12.04 0.84
N ASP A 58 -5.71 13.01 1.75
CA ASP A 58 -4.94 13.03 3.00
C ASP A 58 -5.28 11.86 3.93
N ASN A 59 -6.55 11.46 3.98
CA ASN A 59 -6.97 10.32 4.79
C ASN A 59 -6.48 9.00 4.20
N SER A 60 -6.42 8.89 2.87
CA SER A 60 -5.84 7.74 2.19
C SER A 60 -4.35 7.60 2.50
N ILE A 61 -3.59 8.71 2.49
CA ILE A 61 -2.17 8.72 2.91
C ILE A 61 -2.03 8.29 4.38
N LYS A 62 -2.85 8.83 5.27
CA LYS A 62 -2.83 8.47 6.70
C LYS A 62 -3.11 6.98 6.90
N LEU A 63 -4.09 6.42 6.18
CA LEU A 63 -4.43 5.01 6.24
C LEU A 63 -3.27 4.13 5.77
N ALA A 64 -2.67 4.43 4.61
CA ALA A 64 -1.50 3.68 4.11
C ALA A 64 -0.33 3.70 5.11
N LYS A 65 -0.06 4.85 5.73
CA LYS A 65 0.98 4.98 6.77
C LYS A 65 0.66 4.16 8.03
N GLN A 66 -0.59 4.16 8.48
CA GLN A 66 -0.99 3.36 9.64
C GLN A 66 -0.86 1.86 9.36
N LEU A 67 -1.34 1.40 8.20
CA LEU A 67 -1.20 0.01 7.77
C LEU A 67 0.26 -0.42 7.66
N ALA A 68 1.15 0.49 7.21
CA ALA A 68 2.58 0.23 7.14
C ALA A 68 3.20 0.03 8.53
N ILE A 69 2.84 0.85 9.52
CA ILE A 69 3.30 0.67 10.91
C ILE A 69 2.86 -0.72 11.42
N ASP A 70 1.56 -1.03 11.29
CA ASP A 70 1.02 -2.30 11.75
C ASP A 70 1.69 -3.52 11.05
N ALA A 71 1.94 -3.42 9.74
CA ALA A 71 2.57 -4.49 8.97
C ALA A 71 4.03 -4.72 9.40
N LYS A 72 4.77 -3.65 9.68
CA LYS A 72 6.15 -3.74 10.20
C LYS A 72 6.19 -4.39 11.58
N ASP A 73 5.20 -4.11 12.42
CA ASP A 73 5.10 -4.70 13.76
C ASP A 73 4.79 -6.20 13.68
N ILE A 74 3.85 -6.60 12.82
CA ILE A 74 3.47 -8.01 12.59
C ILE A 74 4.68 -8.83 12.12
N ILE A 75 5.44 -8.33 11.14
CA ILE A 75 6.54 -9.10 10.54
C ILE A 75 7.87 -8.98 11.31
N SER A 76 7.93 -8.12 12.34
CA SER A 76 9.17 -7.74 13.03
C SER A 76 10.08 -8.90 13.47
N LYS A 77 9.50 -9.98 14.00
CA LYS A 77 10.23 -11.17 14.47
C LYS A 77 10.71 -12.10 13.35
N HIS A 78 10.11 -11.97 12.16
CA HIS A 78 10.39 -12.81 11.00
C HIS A 78 11.24 -12.10 9.95
N ASP A 79 11.40 -10.77 10.05
CA ASP A 79 12.16 -9.93 9.13
C ASP A 79 13.65 -9.80 9.52
N LYS A 80 14.38 -10.92 9.50
CA LYS A 80 15.77 -10.99 10.00
C LYS A 80 16.76 -10.07 9.27
N ASN A 81 16.53 -9.81 7.99
CA ASN A 81 17.41 -8.99 7.14
C ASN A 81 16.80 -7.62 6.80
N GLY A 82 15.62 -7.29 7.35
CA GLY A 82 14.94 -6.03 7.05
C GLY A 82 14.28 -5.98 5.67
N PHE A 83 14.21 -7.09 4.94
CA PHE A 83 13.62 -7.15 3.60
C PHE A 83 12.14 -6.71 3.61
N PHE A 84 11.34 -7.23 4.54
CA PHE A 84 9.90 -6.92 4.56
C PHE A 84 9.63 -5.48 4.98
N LYS A 85 10.38 -4.96 5.95
CA LYS A 85 10.32 -3.53 6.32
C LYS A 85 10.73 -2.65 5.15
N GLY A 86 11.81 -3.00 4.44
CA GLY A 86 12.26 -2.30 3.24
C GLY A 86 11.22 -2.34 2.11
N MET A 87 10.55 -3.47 1.92
CA MET A 87 9.44 -3.61 0.97
C MET A 87 8.27 -2.70 1.33
N ILE A 88 7.87 -2.62 2.61
CA ILE A 88 6.82 -1.70 3.06
C ILE A 88 7.23 -0.25 2.80
N ASP A 89 8.47 0.11 3.13
CA ASP A 89 9.00 1.46 2.89
C ASP A 89 9.02 1.82 1.41
N PHE A 90 9.36 0.85 0.56
CA PHE A 90 9.24 1.04 -0.89
C PHE A 90 7.79 1.27 -1.31
N LEU A 91 6.85 0.45 -0.84
CA LEU A 91 5.44 0.55 -1.23
C LEU A 91 4.78 1.88 -0.86
N ILE A 92 5.15 2.51 0.26
CA ILE A 92 4.56 3.79 0.68
C ILE A 92 5.23 5.01 0.05
N ASN A 93 6.46 4.87 -0.45
CA ASN A 93 7.26 5.98 -0.99
C ASN A 93 7.47 5.89 -2.52
N ARG A 94 6.99 4.83 -3.18
CA ARG A 94 7.14 4.69 -4.63
C ARG A 94 6.46 5.84 -5.37
N GLN A 95 7.07 6.26 -6.46
CA GLN A 95 6.61 7.39 -7.30
C GLN A 95 6.08 6.92 -8.67
N TYR A 96 5.96 5.61 -8.87
CA TYR A 96 5.50 4.95 -10.10
C TYR A 96 4.82 3.62 -9.77
#